data_AF-A0A1Y3G1L6-F1
#
_entry.id   AF-A0A1Y3G1L6-F1
#
_cell.length_a   1.000
_cell.length_b   1.000
_cell.length_c   1.000
_cell.angle_alpha   90.00
_cell.angle_beta   90.00
_cell.angle_gamma   90.00
#
_symmetry.space_group_name_H-M   'P 1'
#
loop_
_entity.id
_entity.type
_entity.pdbx_description
1 polymer ?
#
loop_
_entity_poly.entity_id
_entity_poly.type
_entity_poly.pdbx_seq_one_letter_code
_entity_poly.pdbx_strand_id
1 'polypeptide(L)'
;MMVQSVLEKYRWLATSPVRFASVEVLDSEHFSVDGKVVEKAALPPEACGSNPGSLRTLNFLADRWKFIQLQLFNPLIYYAAFGDDIVFDTLELSLRSLLDIGQYQGDIAVFTNSAGVARLEQMKRELPLTGDFSIEVLDDCHSEVDFYLSRFRFYDRAFFQSRQPLLYLDVDILCNKPVESLLVDLAFSPAIHVAPEGRLNEGNDNSSGHWYGWRMMEADGMEFDRHQRGFSSGSIGYGNSSVACEYARLIMQVAQAYRKETGQDRPFIGYDQCLANYIFLKANIRRFELIGQAVTLHRIKENNLALFPSERRGFIHFLAVPFPIKFEAMKIYNQDMRKKIQEESL
;
A
#
# COMPACT_ATOMS: atom_id res chain seq x y z
N MET A 1 22.16 -12.49 26.00
CA MET A 1 21.57 -11.45 25.14
C MET A 1 20.15 -11.24 25.62
N MET A 2 19.82 -10.07 26.18
CA MET A 2 18.42 -9.75 26.48
C MET A 2 17.67 -9.60 25.16
N VAL A 3 16.52 -10.25 25.07
CA VAL A 3 15.62 -10.11 23.92
C VAL A 3 15.05 -8.69 23.98
N GLN A 4 15.37 -7.87 22.98
CA GLN A 4 14.83 -6.51 22.84
C GLN A 4 13.29 -6.59 22.81
N SER A 5 12.61 -5.79 23.64
CA SER A 5 11.15 -5.82 23.68
C SER A 5 10.54 -5.29 22.38
N VAL A 6 9.30 -5.69 22.08
CA VAL A 6 8.54 -5.17 20.92
C VAL A 6 8.35 -3.64 21.02
N LEU A 7 8.32 -3.09 22.24
CA LEU A 7 8.26 -1.65 22.49
C LEU A 7 9.52 -0.91 22.03
N GLU A 8 10.70 -1.47 22.29
CA GLU A 8 11.99 -0.88 21.89
C GLU A 8 12.29 -1.03 20.40
N LYS A 9 11.80 -2.12 19.80
CA LYS A 9 12.12 -2.46 18.41
C LYS A 9 11.38 -1.60 17.40
N TYR A 10 10.19 -1.09 17.75
CA TYR A 10 9.29 -0.44 16.80
C TYR A 10 8.89 0.97 17.24
N ARG A 11 8.49 1.79 16.27
CA ARG A 11 7.86 3.09 16.54
C ARG A 11 6.39 2.88 16.89
N TRP A 12 5.88 3.74 17.76
CA TRP A 12 4.50 3.69 18.25
C TRP A 12 3.84 5.06 18.11
N LEU A 13 2.56 5.07 17.76
CA LEU A 13 1.74 6.27 17.70
C LEU A 13 0.75 6.30 18.87
N ALA A 14 0.74 7.36 19.67
CA ALA A 14 -0.29 7.59 20.67
C ALA A 14 -1.57 8.13 20.01
N THR A 15 -2.75 7.78 20.53
CA THR A 15 -4.05 8.19 19.95
C THR A 15 -4.56 9.56 20.43
N SER A 16 -4.02 10.11 21.53
CA SER A 16 -4.56 11.35 22.13
C SER A 16 -3.46 12.24 22.72
N PRO A 17 -3.05 13.32 22.02
CA PRO A 17 -3.23 13.55 20.57
C PRO A 17 -2.42 12.56 19.71
N VAL A 18 -2.74 12.47 18.42
CA VAL A 18 -1.96 11.69 17.44
C VAL A 18 -0.53 12.22 17.33
N ARG A 19 0.45 11.40 17.72
CA ARG A 19 1.89 11.70 17.68
C ARG A 19 2.71 10.43 17.84
N PHE A 20 4.00 10.49 17.52
CA PHE A 20 4.94 9.46 17.95
C PHE A 20 5.09 9.48 19.48
N ALA A 21 4.90 8.31 20.10
CA ALA A 21 5.16 8.13 21.52
C ALA A 21 6.67 8.00 21.75
N SER A 22 7.19 8.65 22.78
CA SER A 22 8.55 8.35 23.25
C SER A 22 8.51 7.08 24.10
N VAL A 23 9.40 6.13 23.80
CA VAL A 23 9.51 4.86 24.53
C VAL A 23 10.96 4.69 24.95
N GLU A 24 11.18 4.52 26.25
CA GLU A 24 12.51 4.36 26.85
C GLU A 24 12.48 3.21 27.86
N VAL A 25 13.52 2.38 27.86
CA VAL A 25 13.69 1.32 28.89
C VAL A 25 14.34 1.95 30.09
N LEU A 26 13.70 1.86 31.26
CA LEU A 26 14.28 2.37 32.50
C LEU A 26 15.12 1.29 33.20
N ASP A 27 14.56 0.09 33.32
CA ASP A 27 15.21 -1.09 33.91
C ASP A 27 14.55 -2.40 33.42
N SER A 28 14.82 -3.53 34.07
CA SER A 28 14.29 -4.84 33.66
C SER A 28 12.76 -4.99 33.83
N GLU A 29 12.17 -4.20 34.71
CA GLU A 29 10.76 -4.26 35.12
C GLU A 29 9.94 -3.04 34.68
N HIS A 30 10.58 -1.96 34.22
CA HIS A 30 9.91 -0.70 33.90
C HIS A 30 10.30 -0.09 32.55
N PHE A 31 9.30 0.51 31.90
CA PHE A 31 9.44 1.35 30.72
C PHE A 31 8.92 2.77 31.00
N SER A 32 9.41 3.75 30.26
CA SER A 32 8.82 5.08 30.17
C SER A 32 8.13 5.22 28.82
N VAL A 33 6.84 5.54 28.82
CA VAL A 33 6.09 5.92 27.62
C VAL A 33 5.61 7.35 27.79
N ASP A 34 6.08 8.27 26.94
CA ASP A 34 5.82 9.71 27.06
C ASP A 34 6.14 10.28 28.47
N GLY A 35 7.25 9.82 29.05
CA GLY A 35 7.67 10.21 30.40
C GLY A 35 6.86 9.57 31.54
N LYS A 36 5.97 8.63 31.24
CA LYS A 36 5.16 7.90 32.22
C LYS A 36 5.72 6.51 32.45
N VAL A 37 5.98 6.18 33.70
CA VAL A 37 6.48 4.86 34.10
C VAL A 37 5.36 3.84 33.95
N VAL A 38 5.66 2.75 33.25
CA VAL A 38 4.79 1.60 33.02
C VAL A 38 5.51 0.35 33.52
N GLU A 39 4.87 -0.37 34.42
CA GLU A 39 5.35 -1.68 34.87
C GLU A 39 5.22 -2.69 33.72
N LYS A 40 6.28 -3.46 33.46
CA LYS A 40 6.29 -4.51 32.42
C LYS A 40 5.20 -5.55 32.64
N ALA A 41 4.85 -5.84 33.89
CA ALA A 41 3.74 -6.72 34.25
C ALA A 41 2.36 -6.19 33.83
N ALA A 42 2.23 -4.88 33.57
CA ALA A 42 1.00 -4.27 33.06
C ALA A 42 0.86 -4.37 31.53
N LEU A 43 1.93 -4.78 30.83
CA LEU A 43 1.87 -5.02 29.39
C LEU A 43 1.25 -6.39 29.10
N PRO A 44 0.53 -6.54 27.99
CA PRO A 44 0.03 -7.84 27.57
C PRO A 44 1.21 -8.79 27.28
N PRO A 45 1.10 -10.11 27.54
CA PRO A 45 2.20 -11.06 27.36
C PRO A 45 2.88 -11.00 25.99
N GLU A 46 2.12 -10.70 24.93
CA GLU A 46 2.59 -10.56 23.56
C GLU A 46 3.55 -9.38 23.37
N ALA A 47 3.42 -8.33 24.20
CA ALA A 47 4.34 -7.18 24.22
C ALA A 47 5.70 -7.51 24.85
N CYS A 48 5.73 -8.52 25.72
CA CYS A 48 6.92 -8.96 26.43
C CYS A 48 7.77 -9.95 25.61
N GLY A 49 7.26 -10.42 24.47
CA GLY A 49 7.99 -11.28 23.52
C GLY A 49 8.82 -10.51 22.49
N SER A 50 9.46 -11.24 21.58
CA SER A 50 10.22 -10.69 20.43
C SER A 50 9.43 -10.61 19.13
N ASN A 51 8.28 -11.28 19.05
CA ASN A 51 7.51 -11.41 17.83
C ASN A 51 6.28 -10.49 17.87
N PRO A 52 6.29 -9.35 17.16
CA PRO A 52 5.16 -8.43 17.10
C PRO A 52 4.02 -8.97 16.23
N GLY A 53 4.15 -10.17 15.63
CA GLY A 53 3.24 -10.69 14.61
C GLY A 53 1.76 -10.64 14.98
N SER A 54 1.40 -10.59 16.27
CA SER A 54 0.02 -10.39 16.75
C SER A 54 -0.27 -8.99 17.31
N LEU A 55 0.75 -8.24 17.75
CA LEU A 55 0.55 -7.00 18.48
C LEU A 55 0.51 -5.79 17.53
N ARG A 56 -0.69 -5.25 17.31
CA ARG A 56 -0.93 -4.06 16.47
C ARG A 56 -1.29 -2.82 17.29
N THR A 57 -1.88 -3.07 18.45
CA THR A 57 -2.32 -2.04 19.39
C THR A 57 -1.88 -2.46 20.77
N LEU A 58 -1.36 -1.51 21.53
CA LEU A 58 -1.05 -1.66 22.94
C LEU A 58 -1.97 -0.78 23.75
N ASN A 59 -2.58 -1.37 24.77
CA ASN A 59 -3.50 -0.70 25.66
C ASN A 59 -3.02 -0.94 27.09
N PHE A 60 -2.79 0.13 27.84
CA PHE A 60 -2.40 0.02 29.24
C PHE A 60 -2.83 1.24 30.05
N LEU A 61 -2.81 1.08 31.38
CA LEU A 61 -3.18 2.11 32.33
C LEU A 61 -1.91 2.77 32.88
N ALA A 62 -1.73 4.06 32.62
CA ALA A 62 -0.70 4.89 33.23
C ALA A 62 -1.28 5.69 34.40
N ASP A 63 -0.46 5.93 35.43
CA ASP A 63 -0.83 6.69 36.64
C ASP A 63 -2.12 6.18 37.33
N ARG A 64 -2.51 4.92 37.12
CA ARG A 64 -3.74 4.27 37.64
C ARG A 64 -5.09 4.84 37.15
N TRP A 65 -5.11 5.82 36.27
CA TRP A 65 -6.37 6.39 35.75
C TRP A 65 -6.35 6.70 34.26
N LYS A 66 -5.16 6.87 33.65
CA LYS A 66 -5.02 7.29 32.25
C LYS A 66 -4.87 6.09 31.35
N PHE A 67 -5.85 5.84 30.49
CA PHE A 67 -5.72 4.84 29.44
C PHE A 67 -4.81 5.38 28.32
N ILE A 68 -3.76 4.64 27.99
CA ILE A 68 -2.89 4.92 26.86
C ILE A 68 -3.09 3.82 25.83
N GLN A 69 -3.45 4.24 24.62
CA GLN A 69 -3.51 3.39 23.45
C GLN A 69 -2.38 3.79 22.50
N LEU A 70 -1.54 2.83 22.16
CA LEU A 70 -0.50 2.96 21.17
C LEU A 70 -0.82 2.08 19.96
N GLN A 71 -0.60 2.62 18.76
CA GLN A 71 -0.68 1.89 17.51
C GLN A 71 0.75 1.62 17.01
N LEU A 72 1.06 0.37 16.65
CA LEU A 72 2.37 0.06 16.06
C LEU A 72 2.50 0.83 14.74
N PHE A 73 3.63 1.49 14.54
CA PHE A 73 3.97 2.20 13.31
C PHE A 73 5.26 1.62 12.72
N ASN A 74 5.09 0.66 11.83
CA ASN A 74 6.13 -0.03 11.10
C ASN A 74 5.72 -0.11 9.62
N PRO A 75 5.67 1.03 8.92
CA PRO A 75 5.07 1.12 7.60
C PRO A 75 5.84 0.29 6.57
N LEU A 76 5.10 -0.22 5.59
CA LEU A 76 5.65 -0.85 4.39
C LEU A 76 4.97 -0.28 3.15
N ILE A 77 5.77 0.23 2.22
CA ILE A 77 5.31 0.54 0.87
C ILE A 77 5.78 -0.56 -0.06
N TYR A 78 4.90 -1.11 -0.89
CA TYR A 78 5.27 -2.22 -1.76
C TYR A 78 4.72 -2.12 -3.17
N TYR A 79 5.43 -2.78 -4.09
CA TYR A 79 5.20 -2.75 -5.53
C TYR A 79 5.13 -4.15 -6.11
N ALA A 80 4.63 -4.26 -7.33
CA ALA A 80 4.76 -5.43 -8.18
C ALA A 80 5.41 -5.03 -9.51
N ALA A 81 6.55 -5.63 -9.84
CA ALA A 81 7.30 -5.33 -11.06
C ALA A 81 7.73 -6.62 -11.77
N PHE A 82 7.19 -6.80 -12.98
CA PHE A 82 7.38 -7.98 -13.81
C PHE A 82 7.53 -7.56 -15.28
N GLY A 83 8.25 -8.36 -16.06
CA GLY A 83 8.35 -8.18 -17.51
C GLY A 83 9.58 -7.39 -17.93
N ASP A 84 9.38 -6.46 -18.86
CA ASP A 84 10.45 -5.79 -19.61
C ASP A 84 11.20 -4.72 -18.80
N ASP A 85 12.41 -4.36 -19.25
CA ASP A 85 13.27 -3.35 -18.62
C ASP A 85 12.55 -2.01 -18.35
N ILE A 86 11.65 -1.61 -19.26
CA ILE A 86 10.90 -0.36 -19.11
C ILE A 86 10.03 -0.35 -17.83
N VAL A 87 9.52 -1.49 -17.39
CA VAL A 87 8.75 -1.61 -16.14
C VAL A 87 9.67 -1.34 -14.95
N PHE A 88 10.89 -1.87 -14.97
CA PHE A 88 11.89 -1.64 -13.94
C PHE A 88 12.42 -0.20 -13.96
N ASP A 89 12.64 0.40 -15.12
CA ASP A 89 13.04 1.81 -15.22
C ASP A 89 11.93 2.73 -14.68
N THR A 90 10.67 2.37 -14.94
CA THR A 90 9.48 3.05 -14.38
C THR A 90 9.45 2.91 -12.85
N LEU A 91 9.66 1.70 -12.32
CA LEU A 91 9.78 1.44 -10.87
C LEU A 91 10.91 2.26 -10.25
N GLU A 92 12.09 2.31 -10.87
CA GLU A 92 13.24 3.06 -10.34
C GLU A 92 12.89 4.54 -10.20
N LEU A 93 12.23 5.12 -11.20
CA LEU A 93 11.78 6.52 -11.15
C LEU A 93 10.73 6.76 -10.06
N SER A 94 9.80 5.81 -9.88
CA SER A 94 8.81 5.82 -8.80
C SER A 94 9.48 5.77 -7.42
N LEU A 95 10.39 4.82 -7.19
CA LEU A 95 11.16 4.69 -5.95
C LEU A 95 11.98 5.94 -5.64
N ARG A 96 12.66 6.52 -6.63
CA ARG A 96 13.41 7.78 -6.44
C ARG A 96 12.49 8.93 -6.04
N SER A 97 11.32 9.06 -6.66
CA SER A 97 10.35 10.08 -6.24
C SER A 97 9.85 9.86 -4.80
N LEU A 98 9.64 8.60 -4.42
CA LEU A 98 9.21 8.22 -3.07
C LEU A 98 10.25 8.55 -2.01
N LEU A 99 11.53 8.27 -2.27
CA LEU A 99 12.62 8.54 -1.33
C LEU A 99 12.93 10.04 -1.26
N ASP A 100 13.07 10.71 -2.40
CA ASP A 100 13.54 12.11 -2.45
C ASP A 100 12.43 13.11 -2.08
N ILE A 101 11.24 12.95 -2.65
CA ILE A 101 10.14 13.92 -2.53
C ILE A 101 9.11 13.43 -1.52
N GLY A 102 8.83 12.13 -1.53
CA GLY A 102 8.01 11.48 -0.51
C GLY A 102 8.67 11.41 0.85
N GLN A 103 9.99 11.61 0.94
CA GLN A 103 10.78 11.54 2.17
C GLN A 103 10.54 10.24 2.95
N TYR A 104 10.23 9.16 2.24
CA TYR A 104 9.92 7.89 2.86
C TYR A 104 11.19 7.21 3.36
N GLN A 105 11.20 6.84 4.63
CA GLN A 105 12.35 6.22 5.30
C GLN A 105 12.07 4.80 5.80
N GLY A 106 10.84 4.30 5.60
CA GLY A 106 10.44 2.97 6.03
C GLY A 106 10.88 1.87 5.06
N ASP A 107 10.39 0.67 5.31
CA ASP A 107 10.74 -0.50 4.50
C ASP A 107 10.00 -0.50 3.17
N ILE A 108 10.62 -1.11 2.17
CA ILE A 108 10.10 -1.30 0.82
C ILE A 108 10.10 -2.78 0.48
N ALA A 109 9.05 -3.26 -0.20
CA ALA A 109 9.05 -4.59 -0.80
C ALA A 109 8.67 -4.52 -2.28
N VAL A 110 9.26 -5.40 -3.09
CA VAL A 110 8.91 -5.53 -4.50
C VAL A 110 8.68 -6.99 -4.84
N PHE A 111 7.48 -7.31 -5.30
CA PHE A 111 7.17 -8.60 -5.92
C PHE A 111 7.73 -8.65 -7.33
N THR A 112 8.40 -9.75 -7.66
CA THR A 112 8.93 -10.01 -9.01
C THR A 112 9.07 -11.51 -9.26
N ASN A 113 9.56 -11.92 -10.42
CA ASN A 113 10.01 -13.29 -10.70
C ASN A 113 11.55 -13.36 -10.74
N SER A 114 12.12 -14.55 -10.90
CA SER A 114 13.58 -14.74 -10.98
C SER A 114 14.28 -13.85 -12.02
N ALA A 115 13.61 -13.47 -13.12
CA ALA A 115 14.20 -12.62 -14.16
C ALA A 115 14.42 -11.18 -13.69
N GLY A 116 13.59 -10.66 -12.79
CA GLY A 116 13.69 -9.30 -12.25
C GLY A 116 14.67 -9.12 -11.10
N VAL A 117 15.08 -10.21 -10.43
CA VAL A 117 15.88 -10.16 -9.19
C VAL A 117 17.19 -9.38 -9.38
N ALA A 118 17.92 -9.64 -10.46
CA ALA A 118 19.21 -8.98 -10.70
C ALA A 118 19.06 -7.45 -10.82
N ARG A 119 17.99 -6.98 -11.48
CA ARG A 119 17.69 -5.56 -11.65
C ARG A 119 17.28 -4.91 -10.33
N LEU A 120 16.48 -5.59 -9.51
CA LEU A 120 16.11 -5.09 -8.17
C LEU A 120 17.28 -5.07 -7.20
N GLU A 121 18.17 -6.07 -7.24
CA GLU A 121 19.40 -6.06 -6.44
C GLU A 121 20.34 -4.93 -6.85
N GLN A 122 20.37 -4.56 -8.14
CA GLN A 122 21.06 -3.36 -8.59
C GLN A 122 20.44 -2.09 -8.00
N MET A 123 19.12 -1.91 -8.12
CA MET A 123 18.42 -0.75 -7.54
C MET A 123 18.66 -0.63 -6.04
N LYS A 124 18.62 -1.75 -5.30
CA LYS A 124 18.88 -1.80 -3.86
C LYS A 124 20.26 -1.24 -3.47
N ARG A 125 21.27 -1.39 -4.34
CA ARG A 125 22.62 -0.82 -4.10
C ARG A 125 22.72 0.66 -4.48
N GLU A 126 21.91 1.13 -5.42
CA GLU A 126 22.02 2.47 -6.01
C GLU A 126 21.07 3.49 -5.35
N LEU A 127 19.98 3.03 -4.74
CA LEU A 127 19.00 3.88 -4.08
C LEU A 127 19.45 4.25 -2.64
N PRO A 128 19.20 5.49 -2.18
CA PRO A 128 19.54 5.95 -0.83
C PRO A 128 18.54 5.43 0.21
N LEU A 129 18.49 4.11 0.39
CA LEU A 129 17.55 3.45 1.29
C LEU A 129 17.92 3.67 2.76
N THR A 130 16.92 3.93 3.59
CA THR A 130 17.07 3.98 5.06
C THR A 130 16.54 2.70 5.72
N GLY A 131 15.40 2.20 5.26
CA GLY A 131 14.80 0.93 5.70
C GLY A 131 15.24 -0.28 4.88
N ASP A 132 14.65 -1.43 5.20
CA ASP A 132 14.89 -2.68 4.47
C ASP A 132 14.27 -2.63 3.06
N PHE A 133 14.95 -3.24 2.09
CA PHE A 133 14.41 -3.48 0.74
C PHE A 133 14.29 -5.00 0.53
N SER A 134 13.06 -5.50 0.61
CA SER A 134 12.74 -6.92 0.38
C SER A 134 12.41 -7.20 -1.08
N ILE A 135 13.00 -8.25 -1.63
CA ILE A 135 12.69 -8.77 -2.96
C ILE A 135 11.90 -10.06 -2.77
N GLU A 136 10.64 -10.04 -3.16
CA GLU A 136 9.72 -11.17 -2.97
C GLU A 136 9.52 -11.90 -4.29
N VAL A 137 10.20 -13.04 -4.43
CA VAL A 137 10.16 -13.82 -5.67
C VAL A 137 8.89 -14.68 -5.75
N LEU A 138 8.19 -14.57 -6.88
CA LEU A 138 6.99 -15.29 -7.28
C LEU A 138 7.23 -15.96 -8.64
N ASP A 139 7.95 -17.09 -8.63
CA ASP A 139 8.35 -17.78 -9.86
C ASP A 139 7.19 -18.45 -10.60
N ASP A 140 6.04 -18.63 -9.94
CA ASP A 140 4.81 -19.18 -10.52
C ASP A 140 3.93 -18.11 -11.20
N CYS A 141 4.37 -16.86 -11.25
CA CYS A 141 3.73 -15.80 -12.03
C CYS A 141 4.21 -15.86 -13.49
N HIS A 142 3.38 -16.42 -14.38
CA HIS A 142 3.73 -16.66 -15.79
C HIS A 142 2.86 -15.89 -16.78
N SER A 143 1.73 -15.35 -16.33
CA SER A 143 0.79 -14.62 -17.18
C SER A 143 0.61 -13.17 -16.72
N GLU A 144 0.08 -12.35 -17.62
CA GLU A 144 -0.34 -10.97 -17.33
C GLU A 144 -1.31 -10.92 -16.13
N VAL A 145 -2.23 -11.87 -16.05
CA VAL A 145 -3.20 -11.95 -14.94
C VAL A 145 -2.51 -12.25 -13.62
N ASP A 146 -1.49 -13.11 -13.61
CA ASP A 146 -0.72 -13.41 -12.41
C ASP A 146 0.11 -12.20 -11.97
N PHE A 147 0.64 -11.41 -12.92
CA PHE A 147 1.30 -10.15 -12.60
C PHE A 147 0.34 -9.16 -11.93
N TYR A 148 -0.89 -9.01 -12.42
CA TYR A 148 -1.89 -8.14 -11.79
C TYR A 148 -2.29 -8.62 -10.39
N LEU A 149 -2.52 -9.93 -10.22
CA LEU A 149 -2.90 -10.50 -8.92
C LEU A 149 -1.75 -10.59 -7.91
N SER A 150 -0.49 -10.50 -8.35
CA SER A 150 0.70 -10.56 -7.49
C SER A 150 0.64 -9.59 -6.30
N ARG A 151 0.02 -8.41 -6.47
CA ARG A 151 -0.16 -7.39 -5.43
C ARG A 151 -0.94 -7.85 -4.20
N PHE A 152 -1.67 -8.95 -4.31
CA PHE A 152 -2.43 -9.57 -3.23
C PHE A 152 -1.74 -10.83 -2.67
N ARG A 153 -0.55 -11.22 -3.14
CA ARG A 153 0.17 -12.43 -2.68
C ARG A 153 1.03 -12.21 -1.44
N PHE A 154 0.76 -11.14 -0.70
CA PHE A 154 1.46 -10.84 0.56
C PHE A 154 0.85 -11.54 1.79
N TYR A 155 -0.35 -12.11 1.69
CA TYR A 155 -1.14 -12.55 2.86
C TYR A 155 -0.49 -13.66 3.69
N ASP A 156 0.38 -14.47 3.10
CA ASP A 156 1.09 -15.59 3.73
C ASP A 156 2.58 -15.28 3.99
N ARG A 157 3.00 -14.04 3.75
CA ARG A 157 4.38 -13.60 3.93
C ARG A 157 4.57 -13.02 5.33
N ALA A 158 5.40 -13.67 6.15
CA ALA A 158 5.70 -13.22 7.52
C ALA A 158 6.24 -11.78 7.57
N PHE A 159 7.01 -11.36 6.55
CA PHE A 159 7.50 -9.99 6.41
C PHE A 159 6.36 -8.97 6.48
N PHE A 160 5.32 -9.14 5.65
CA PHE A 160 4.16 -8.26 5.58
C PHE A 160 3.27 -8.32 6.81
N GLN A 161 3.13 -9.50 7.41
CA GLN A 161 2.31 -9.66 8.60
C GLN A 161 2.81 -8.75 9.73
N SER A 162 4.11 -8.55 9.88
CA SER A 162 4.69 -7.70 10.94
C SER A 162 4.71 -6.18 10.65
N ARG A 163 4.13 -5.74 9.53
CA ARG A 163 4.16 -4.35 9.06
C ARG A 163 2.77 -3.72 9.22
N GLN A 164 2.73 -2.43 9.53
CA GLN A 164 1.53 -1.59 9.43
C GLN A 164 1.90 -0.11 9.56
N PRO A 165 1.24 0.80 8.82
CA PRO A 165 0.30 0.53 7.73
C PRO A 165 1.00 -0.14 6.53
N LEU A 166 0.21 -0.70 5.62
CA LEU A 166 0.69 -1.16 4.30
C LEU A 166 0.18 -0.20 3.23
N LEU A 167 1.01 0.12 2.23
CA LEU A 167 0.60 0.88 1.06
C LEU A 167 1.12 0.21 -0.22
N TYR A 168 0.20 -0.30 -1.03
CA TYR A 168 0.52 -0.75 -2.39
C TYR A 168 0.55 0.44 -3.35
N LEU A 169 1.52 0.45 -4.26
CA LEU A 169 1.59 1.37 -5.39
C LEU A 169 1.96 0.60 -6.68
N ASP A 170 1.31 0.93 -7.80
CA ASP A 170 1.78 0.54 -9.13
C ASP A 170 3.10 1.26 -9.46
N VAL A 171 3.91 0.66 -10.34
CA VAL A 171 5.24 1.19 -10.72
C VAL A 171 5.16 2.54 -11.44
N ASP A 172 4.03 2.86 -12.05
CA ASP A 172 3.74 4.07 -12.79
C ASP A 172 3.02 5.12 -11.91
N ILE A 173 3.34 5.13 -10.62
CA ILE A 173 2.94 6.15 -9.67
C ILE A 173 4.16 6.93 -9.22
N LEU A 174 4.12 8.26 -9.30
CA LEU A 174 5.13 9.13 -8.70
C LEU A 174 4.62 9.76 -7.41
N CYS A 175 5.53 9.91 -6.45
CA CYS A 175 5.28 10.68 -5.25
C CYS A 175 5.61 12.16 -5.48
N ASN A 176 4.72 13.05 -5.05
CA ASN A 176 4.86 14.50 -5.24
C ASN A 176 4.73 15.32 -3.94
N LYS A 177 4.71 14.68 -2.77
CA LYS A 177 4.67 15.30 -1.44
C LYS A 177 5.11 14.30 -0.36
N PRO A 178 5.66 14.74 0.80
CA PRO A 178 5.97 13.83 1.90
C PRO A 178 4.80 12.93 2.33
N VAL A 179 5.08 11.64 2.55
CA VAL A 179 4.05 10.60 2.75
C VAL A 179 3.79 10.23 4.22
N GLU A 180 4.63 10.67 5.17
CA GLU A 180 4.54 10.23 6.57
C GLU A 180 3.15 10.53 7.17
N SER A 181 2.60 11.72 6.93
CA SER A 181 1.26 12.10 7.43
C SER A 181 0.17 11.12 6.96
N LEU A 182 0.16 10.76 5.67
CA LEU A 182 -0.79 9.78 5.13
C LEU A 182 -0.62 8.40 5.78
N LEU A 183 0.62 7.96 6.02
CA LEU A 183 0.89 6.68 6.67
C LEU A 183 0.42 6.71 8.14
N VAL A 184 0.64 7.81 8.85
CA VAL A 184 0.15 8.00 10.22
C VAL A 184 -1.38 7.92 10.23
N ASP A 185 -2.07 8.61 9.33
CA ASP A 185 -3.52 8.57 9.22
C ASP A 185 -4.04 7.17 8.86
N LEU A 186 -3.35 6.47 7.95
CA LEU A 186 -3.68 5.09 7.60
C LEU A 186 -3.58 4.17 8.82
N ALA A 187 -2.55 4.29 9.65
CA ALA A 187 -2.32 3.42 10.80
C ALA A 187 -3.51 3.39 11.79
N PHE A 188 -4.31 4.46 11.84
CA PHE A 188 -5.50 4.56 12.69
C PHE A 188 -6.80 4.13 12.01
N SER A 189 -6.78 3.88 10.70
CA SER A 189 -7.98 3.47 9.99
C SER A 189 -8.23 1.97 10.10
N PRO A 190 -9.45 1.54 10.49
CA PRO A 190 -9.84 0.13 10.40
C PRO A 190 -10.19 -0.30 8.97
N ALA A 191 -10.24 0.63 8.01
CA ALA A 191 -10.71 0.40 6.65
C ALA A 191 -9.57 0.22 5.64
N ILE A 192 -9.93 -0.24 4.44
CA ILE A 192 -9.05 -0.26 3.28
C ILE A 192 -9.34 0.98 2.44
N HIS A 193 -8.33 1.83 2.28
CA HIS A 193 -8.46 3.08 1.54
C HIS A 193 -7.96 2.91 0.10
N VAL A 194 -8.72 3.44 -0.86
CA VAL A 194 -8.45 3.31 -2.30
C VAL A 194 -8.72 4.63 -3.04
N ALA A 195 -8.21 4.77 -4.25
CA ALA A 195 -8.47 5.93 -5.10
C ALA A 195 -9.75 5.72 -5.93
N PRO A 196 -10.78 6.60 -5.83
CA PRO A 196 -12.02 6.42 -6.56
C PRO A 196 -11.81 6.58 -8.07
N GLU A 197 -12.26 5.63 -8.86
CA GLU A 197 -12.11 5.63 -10.33
C GLU A 197 -13.40 5.15 -11.00
N GLY A 198 -13.83 5.87 -12.04
CA GLY A 198 -14.98 5.51 -12.87
C GLY A 198 -16.28 5.26 -12.12
N ARG A 199 -17.29 4.76 -12.82
CA ARG A 199 -18.53 4.21 -12.23
C ARG A 199 -18.50 2.70 -12.32
N LEU A 200 -19.16 2.00 -11.39
CA LEU A 200 -19.18 0.53 -11.42
C LEU A 200 -19.74 -0.04 -12.74
N ASN A 201 -20.68 0.65 -13.39
CA ASN A 201 -21.24 0.26 -14.68
C ASN A 201 -20.47 0.75 -15.92
N GLU A 202 -19.28 1.33 -15.77
CA GLU A 202 -18.48 1.86 -16.88
C GLU A 202 -17.72 0.77 -17.63
N GLY A 203 -17.96 0.65 -18.94
CA GLY A 203 -17.32 -0.32 -19.86
C GLY A 203 -18.22 -0.63 -21.08
N ASN A 204 -17.82 -1.57 -21.94
CA ASN A 204 -18.62 -2.07 -23.07
C ASN A 204 -19.10 -3.52 -22.85
N ASP A 205 -20.24 -3.92 -23.43
CA ASP A 205 -20.94 -5.14 -23.00
C ASP A 205 -20.15 -6.44 -23.22
N ASN A 206 -19.09 -6.35 -24.02
CA ASN A 206 -18.13 -7.44 -24.25
C ASN A 206 -17.09 -7.56 -23.12
N SER A 207 -17.03 -6.59 -22.22
CA SER A 207 -16.31 -6.70 -20.96
C SER A 207 -17.23 -7.41 -19.97
N SER A 208 -16.94 -8.69 -19.70
CA SER A 208 -17.67 -9.60 -18.80
C SER A 208 -17.74 -9.11 -17.34
N GLY A 209 -18.30 -7.92 -17.08
CA GLY A 209 -18.28 -7.27 -15.77
C GLY A 209 -18.02 -5.78 -15.72
N HIS A 210 -17.91 -5.06 -16.85
CA HIS A 210 -17.48 -3.65 -17.03
C HIS A 210 -16.49 -3.11 -16.00
N TRP A 211 -15.21 -2.92 -16.42
CA TRP A 211 -13.96 -2.45 -15.78
C TRP A 211 -13.76 -2.55 -14.25
N TYR A 212 -14.80 -2.48 -13.44
CA TYR A 212 -14.85 -2.47 -11.97
C TYR A 212 -15.70 -3.61 -11.36
N GLY A 213 -16.18 -4.58 -12.14
CA GLY A 213 -16.68 -5.86 -11.61
C GLY A 213 -18.17 -5.94 -11.27
N TRP A 214 -19.02 -5.05 -11.78
CA TRP A 214 -20.45 -5.02 -11.42
C TRP A 214 -21.23 -6.27 -11.86
N ARG A 215 -20.89 -6.96 -12.96
CA ARG A 215 -21.62 -8.21 -13.33
C ARG A 215 -21.36 -9.35 -12.35
N MET A 216 -20.18 -9.37 -11.72
CA MET A 216 -19.89 -10.33 -10.66
C MET A 216 -20.73 -10.03 -9.42
N MET A 217 -20.89 -8.74 -9.08
CA MET A 217 -21.81 -8.32 -8.01
C MET A 217 -23.27 -8.70 -8.33
N GLU A 218 -23.71 -8.49 -9.58
CA GLU A 218 -25.07 -8.85 -10.03
C GLU A 218 -25.30 -10.37 -10.02
N ALA A 219 -24.34 -11.16 -10.52
CA ALA A 219 -24.42 -12.62 -10.55
C ALA A 219 -24.46 -13.25 -9.15
N ASP A 220 -23.79 -12.60 -8.18
CA ASP A 220 -23.82 -12.98 -6.76
C ASP A 220 -25.10 -12.50 -6.04
N GLY A 221 -26.00 -11.77 -6.73
CA GLY A 221 -27.23 -11.26 -6.14
C GLY A 221 -27.03 -10.13 -5.13
N MET A 222 -25.90 -9.42 -5.19
CA MET A 222 -25.63 -8.29 -4.30
C MET A 222 -26.59 -7.13 -4.57
N GLU A 223 -27.05 -6.47 -3.51
CA GLU A 223 -27.66 -5.15 -3.61
C GLU A 223 -26.57 -4.08 -3.67
N PHE A 224 -26.47 -3.35 -4.79
CA PHE A 224 -25.51 -2.27 -4.96
C PHE A 224 -25.99 -1.22 -5.96
N ASP A 225 -25.54 0.02 -5.79
CA ASP A 225 -25.75 1.07 -6.79
C ASP A 225 -24.73 0.93 -7.92
N ARG A 226 -25.20 0.76 -9.16
CA ARG A 226 -24.38 0.68 -10.38
C ARG A 226 -23.70 2.00 -10.74
N HIS A 227 -24.22 3.13 -10.26
CA HIS A 227 -23.70 4.46 -10.53
C HIS A 227 -22.69 4.95 -9.49
N GLN A 228 -22.53 4.23 -8.38
CA GLN A 228 -21.48 4.54 -7.41
C GLN A 228 -20.09 4.35 -8.03
N ARG A 229 -19.09 4.98 -7.39
CA ARG A 229 -17.70 4.94 -7.85
C ARG A 229 -17.11 3.54 -7.65
N GLY A 230 -16.39 3.09 -8.68
CA GLY A 230 -15.36 2.05 -8.52
C GLY A 230 -14.09 2.63 -7.90
N PHE A 231 -13.04 1.83 -7.89
CA PHE A 231 -11.71 2.29 -7.48
C PHE A 231 -10.61 1.74 -8.37
N SER A 232 -9.50 2.48 -8.42
CA SER A 232 -8.25 2.09 -9.05
C SER A 232 -7.47 1.15 -8.13
N SER A 233 -7.11 -0.05 -8.59
CA SER A 233 -6.29 -0.98 -7.79
C SER A 233 -4.81 -0.59 -7.74
N GLY A 234 -4.39 0.44 -8.47
CA GLY A 234 -2.99 0.87 -8.52
C GLY A 234 -2.49 1.53 -7.24
N SER A 235 -3.38 1.90 -6.32
CA SER A 235 -2.99 2.39 -5.00
C SER A 235 -3.96 1.89 -3.94
N ILE A 236 -3.48 1.15 -2.95
CA ILE A 236 -4.31 0.58 -1.88
C ILE A 236 -3.61 0.76 -0.54
N GLY A 237 -4.25 1.50 0.37
CA GLY A 237 -3.77 1.73 1.72
C GLY A 237 -4.51 0.87 2.73
N TYR A 238 -3.76 0.20 3.59
CA TYR A 238 -4.26 -0.65 4.66
C TYR A 238 -3.74 -0.15 6.00
N GLY A 239 -4.65 0.19 6.92
CA GLY A 239 -4.24 0.58 8.28
C GLY A 239 -3.77 -0.58 9.13
N ASN A 240 -4.29 -1.77 8.87
CA ASN A 240 -4.01 -2.98 9.62
C ASN A 240 -3.65 -4.14 8.69
N SER A 241 -2.47 -4.72 8.88
CA SER A 241 -2.00 -5.85 8.06
C SER A 241 -2.80 -7.14 8.25
N SER A 242 -3.43 -7.38 9.40
CA SER A 242 -4.27 -8.58 9.56
C SER A 242 -5.49 -8.50 8.64
N VAL A 243 -6.16 -7.35 8.63
CA VAL A 243 -7.26 -7.02 7.72
C VAL A 243 -6.79 -7.09 6.27
N ALA A 244 -5.62 -6.50 5.96
CA ALA A 244 -5.04 -6.57 4.62
C ALA A 244 -4.83 -8.02 4.15
N CYS A 245 -4.21 -8.86 4.98
CA CYS A 245 -3.95 -10.26 4.67
C CYS A 245 -5.24 -11.06 4.51
N GLU A 246 -6.25 -10.81 5.33
CA GLU A 246 -7.56 -11.46 5.22
C GLU A 246 -8.20 -11.20 3.85
N TYR A 247 -8.31 -9.93 3.46
CA TYR A 247 -8.96 -9.57 2.20
C TYR A 247 -8.10 -9.88 0.97
N ALA A 248 -6.78 -9.79 1.07
CA ALA A 248 -5.88 -10.24 0.00
C ALA A 248 -6.00 -11.75 -0.24
N ARG A 249 -6.08 -12.56 0.83
CA ARG A 249 -6.36 -14.00 0.72
C ARG A 249 -7.71 -14.27 0.06
N LEU A 250 -8.75 -13.53 0.46
CA LEU A 250 -10.08 -13.68 -0.14
C LEU A 250 -10.08 -13.33 -1.63
N ILE A 251 -9.38 -12.27 -2.05
CA ILE A 251 -9.20 -11.92 -3.47
C ILE A 251 -8.57 -13.08 -4.24
N MET A 252 -7.49 -13.65 -3.71
CA MET A 252 -6.79 -14.76 -4.36
C MET A 252 -7.67 -16.03 -4.44
N GLN A 253 -8.44 -16.33 -3.39
CA GLN A 253 -9.36 -17.47 -3.37
C GLN A 253 -10.51 -17.30 -4.37
N VAL A 254 -11.12 -16.12 -4.44
CA VAL A 254 -12.19 -15.83 -5.41
C VAL A 254 -11.64 -15.86 -6.84
N ALA A 255 -10.45 -15.30 -7.09
CA ALA A 255 -9.81 -15.38 -8.41
C ALA A 255 -9.63 -16.83 -8.87
N GLN A 256 -9.08 -17.69 -8.00
CA GLN A 256 -8.88 -19.11 -8.28
C GLN A 256 -10.20 -19.87 -8.49
N ALA A 257 -11.19 -19.63 -7.63
CA ALA A 257 -12.51 -20.25 -7.74
C ALA A 257 -13.19 -19.88 -9.06
N TYR A 258 -13.15 -18.59 -9.42
CA TYR A 258 -13.75 -18.08 -10.64
C TYR A 258 -13.06 -18.63 -11.90
N ARG A 259 -11.72 -18.69 -11.93
CA ARG A 259 -10.96 -19.34 -13.02
C ARG A 259 -11.37 -20.80 -13.18
N LYS A 260 -11.51 -21.55 -12.07
CA LYS A 260 -11.91 -22.96 -12.08
C LYS A 260 -13.35 -23.15 -12.58
N GLU A 261 -14.26 -22.28 -12.19
CA GLU A 261 -15.67 -22.37 -12.57
C GLU A 261 -15.90 -22.04 -14.05
N THR A 262 -15.25 -20.98 -14.54
CA THR A 262 -15.44 -20.50 -15.92
C THR A 262 -14.53 -21.18 -16.95
N GLY A 263 -13.45 -21.83 -16.50
CA GLY A 263 -12.38 -22.35 -17.36
C GLY A 263 -11.60 -21.25 -18.09
N GLN A 264 -11.84 -19.98 -17.77
CA GLN A 264 -11.16 -18.83 -18.37
C GLN A 264 -10.06 -18.34 -17.44
N ASP A 265 -8.83 -18.26 -17.95
CA ASP A 265 -7.71 -17.70 -17.20
C ASP A 265 -7.84 -16.17 -17.04
N ARG A 266 -8.46 -15.53 -18.04
CA ARG A 266 -8.77 -14.10 -18.07
C ARG A 266 -10.28 -13.84 -18.28
N PRO A 267 -11.09 -13.98 -17.24
CA PRO A 267 -12.53 -13.74 -17.37
C PRO A 267 -12.92 -12.26 -17.30
N PHE A 268 -12.05 -11.39 -16.76
CA PHE A 268 -12.34 -9.97 -16.58
C PHE A 268 -11.32 -9.10 -17.32
N ILE A 269 -11.78 -8.07 -18.01
CA ILE A 269 -10.90 -7.06 -18.64
C ILE A 269 -10.20 -6.21 -17.58
N GLY A 270 -10.88 -5.91 -16.46
CA GLY A 270 -10.29 -5.17 -15.33
C GLY A 270 -9.47 -6.04 -14.36
N TYR A 271 -9.13 -7.27 -14.74
CA TYR A 271 -8.24 -8.18 -14.02
C TYR A 271 -8.48 -8.24 -12.49
N ASP A 272 -7.54 -7.69 -11.73
CA ASP A 272 -7.47 -7.63 -10.27
C ASP A 272 -8.41 -6.57 -9.69
N GLN A 273 -8.60 -5.46 -10.40
CA GLN A 273 -9.44 -4.34 -9.99
C GLN A 273 -10.92 -4.73 -9.87
N CYS A 274 -11.43 -5.58 -10.78
CA CYS A 274 -12.80 -6.10 -10.70
C CYS A 274 -13.02 -6.92 -9.42
N LEU A 275 -12.06 -7.81 -9.10
CA LEU A 275 -12.10 -8.69 -7.93
C LEU A 275 -12.06 -7.89 -6.64
N ALA A 276 -11.13 -6.93 -6.56
CA ALA A 276 -10.97 -6.10 -5.38
C ALA A 276 -12.19 -5.18 -5.16
N ASN A 277 -12.78 -4.62 -6.23
CA ASN A 277 -14.03 -3.83 -6.12
C ASN A 277 -15.19 -4.67 -5.57
N TYR A 278 -15.41 -5.87 -6.11
CA TYR A 278 -16.44 -6.78 -5.62
C TYR A 278 -16.24 -7.13 -4.14
N ILE A 279 -15.04 -7.58 -3.76
CA ILE A 279 -14.79 -8.06 -2.41
C ILE A 279 -14.86 -6.91 -1.39
N PHE A 280 -14.23 -5.77 -1.68
CA PHE A 280 -14.21 -4.68 -0.71
C PHE A 280 -15.58 -4.01 -0.56
N LEU A 281 -16.38 -3.99 -1.62
CA LEU A 281 -17.76 -3.51 -1.55
C LEU A 281 -18.64 -4.49 -0.77
N LYS A 282 -18.57 -5.80 -1.08
CA LYS A 282 -19.35 -6.85 -0.40
C LYS A 282 -19.06 -6.90 1.10
N ALA A 283 -17.82 -6.68 1.49
CA ALA A 283 -17.41 -6.63 2.89
C ALA A 283 -17.59 -5.26 3.57
N ASN A 284 -18.03 -4.23 2.83
CA ASN A 284 -18.17 -2.85 3.31
C ASN A 284 -16.90 -2.26 3.98
N ILE A 285 -15.71 -2.71 3.55
CA ILE A 285 -14.42 -2.32 4.13
C ILE A 285 -13.73 -1.18 3.37
N ARG A 286 -14.20 -0.85 2.17
CA ARG A 286 -13.64 0.19 1.30
C ARG A 286 -13.93 1.60 1.80
N ARG A 287 -12.94 2.49 1.75
CA ARG A 287 -13.03 3.93 2.05
C ARG A 287 -12.23 4.75 1.03
N PHE A 288 -12.60 6.01 0.82
CA PHE A 288 -11.96 6.88 -0.20
C PHE A 288 -11.17 8.05 0.40
N GLU A 289 -11.30 8.27 1.71
CA GLU A 289 -10.94 9.52 2.38
C GLU A 289 -9.43 9.75 2.40
N LEU A 290 -8.61 8.73 2.61
CA LEU A 290 -7.16 8.90 2.67
C LEU A 290 -6.52 8.79 1.28
N ILE A 291 -6.53 7.60 0.68
CA ILE A 291 -5.90 7.37 -0.63
C ILE A 291 -6.58 8.18 -1.74
N GLY A 292 -7.90 8.31 -1.74
CA GLY A 292 -8.60 9.13 -2.73
C GLY A 292 -8.32 10.62 -2.59
N GLN A 293 -7.89 11.09 -1.41
CA GLN A 293 -7.40 12.45 -1.22
C GLN A 293 -5.93 12.62 -1.62
N ALA A 294 -5.11 11.58 -1.46
CA ALA A 294 -3.68 11.61 -1.72
C ALA A 294 -3.29 11.34 -3.18
N VAL A 295 -4.11 10.59 -3.92
CA VAL A 295 -3.77 10.11 -5.27
C VAL A 295 -4.53 10.90 -6.33
N THR A 296 -3.78 11.39 -7.32
CA THR A 296 -4.34 11.96 -8.55
C THR A 296 -4.27 10.93 -9.68
N LEU A 297 -5.43 10.47 -10.16
CA LEU A 297 -5.52 9.59 -11.32
C LEU A 297 -5.41 10.44 -12.60
N HIS A 298 -4.23 10.44 -13.22
CA HIS A 298 -3.92 11.26 -14.38
C HIS A 298 -3.99 10.44 -15.67
N ARG A 299 -5.10 10.59 -16.41
CA ARG A 299 -5.24 10.00 -17.75
C ARG A 299 -4.43 10.81 -18.76
N ILE A 300 -3.35 10.22 -19.26
CA ILE A 300 -2.49 10.84 -20.27
C ILE A 300 -3.27 10.94 -21.58
N LYS A 301 -3.16 12.09 -22.26
CA LYS A 301 -3.65 12.26 -23.64
C LYS A 301 -2.46 12.08 -24.58
N GLU A 302 -2.55 11.15 -25.53
CA GLU A 302 -1.43 10.82 -26.44
C GLU A 302 -0.82 12.05 -27.14
N ASN A 303 -1.65 13.05 -27.45
CA ASN A 303 -1.23 14.27 -28.13
C ASN A 303 -0.71 15.38 -27.18
N ASN A 304 -0.67 15.16 -25.86
CA ASN A 304 -0.25 16.17 -24.90
C ASN A 304 0.33 15.56 -23.61
N LEU A 305 1.59 15.15 -23.67
CA LEU A 305 2.33 14.55 -22.56
C LEU A 305 2.76 15.54 -21.47
N ALA A 306 2.61 16.85 -21.68
CA ALA A 306 3.15 17.89 -20.77
C ALA A 306 2.08 18.61 -19.94
N LEU A 307 0.80 18.22 -20.06
CA LEU A 307 -0.27 18.87 -19.31
C LEU A 307 -0.59 18.10 -18.03
N PHE A 308 0.09 18.48 -16.96
CA PHE A 308 -0.07 17.84 -15.65
C PHE A 308 -0.92 18.68 -14.69
N PRO A 309 -1.60 18.05 -13.72
CA PRO A 309 -2.26 18.78 -12.63
C PRO A 309 -1.23 19.62 -11.86
N SER A 310 -1.61 20.85 -11.52
CA SER A 310 -0.76 21.75 -10.72
C SER A 310 -0.73 21.36 -9.25
N GLU A 311 -1.77 20.70 -8.75
CA GLU A 311 -1.91 20.30 -7.36
C GLU A 311 -1.03 19.08 -7.03
N ARG A 312 -0.27 19.17 -5.93
CA ARG A 312 0.53 18.08 -5.37
C ARG A 312 -0.19 17.46 -4.17
N ARG A 313 -0.80 16.29 -4.38
CA ARG A 313 -1.69 15.64 -3.40
C ARG A 313 -1.01 14.56 -2.55
N GLY A 314 0.18 14.10 -2.95
CA GLY A 314 0.84 12.92 -2.39
C GLY A 314 1.39 12.05 -3.50
N PHE A 315 0.50 11.64 -4.40
CA PHE A 315 0.82 10.77 -5.53
C PHE A 315 0.10 11.18 -6.81
N ILE A 316 0.69 10.81 -7.93
CA ILE A 316 0.09 10.88 -9.27
C ILE A 316 0.26 9.52 -9.97
N HIS A 317 -0.85 8.95 -10.44
CA HIS A 317 -0.89 7.67 -11.16
C HIS A 317 -1.12 7.94 -12.64
N PHE A 318 -0.21 7.47 -13.50
CA PHE A 318 -0.22 7.72 -14.94
C PHE A 318 -1.01 6.64 -15.70
N LEU A 319 -2.19 7.00 -16.21
CA LEU A 319 -3.17 6.06 -16.74
C LEU A 319 -3.36 6.19 -18.26
N ALA A 320 -3.97 5.14 -18.84
CA ALA A 320 -4.60 5.12 -20.16
C ALA A 320 -3.69 5.21 -21.40
N VAL A 321 -2.38 4.95 -21.26
CA VAL A 321 -1.43 4.80 -22.37
C VAL A 321 -0.44 3.66 -22.10
N PRO A 322 0.26 3.10 -23.10
CA PRO A 322 1.29 2.07 -22.89
C PRO A 322 2.48 2.54 -22.04
N PHE A 323 3.19 1.58 -21.43
CA PHE A 323 4.33 1.83 -20.52
C PHE A 323 5.40 2.80 -21.05
N PRO A 324 5.89 2.69 -22.30
CA PRO A 324 6.87 3.64 -22.82
C PRO A 324 6.38 5.10 -22.76
N ILE A 325 5.10 5.33 -23.06
CA ILE A 325 4.49 6.67 -22.99
C ILE A 325 4.31 7.12 -21.54
N LYS A 326 3.90 6.21 -20.64
CA LYS A 326 3.83 6.49 -19.20
C LYS A 326 5.19 6.91 -18.65
N PHE A 327 6.24 6.17 -18.99
CA PHE A 327 7.60 6.45 -18.55
C PHE A 327 8.09 7.82 -19.01
N GLU A 328 7.86 8.19 -20.27
CA GLU A 328 8.21 9.54 -20.76
C GLU A 328 7.42 10.62 -20.01
N ALA A 329 6.11 10.46 -19.82
CA ALA A 329 5.30 11.41 -19.06
C ALA A 329 5.78 11.55 -17.61
N MET A 330 6.14 10.45 -16.96
CA MET A 330 6.70 10.43 -15.61
C MET A 330 8.02 11.21 -15.54
N LYS A 331 8.91 11.04 -16.52
CA LYS A 331 10.18 11.80 -16.58
C LYS A 331 9.93 13.31 -16.69
N ILE A 332 9.06 13.72 -17.60
CA ILE A 332 8.72 15.15 -17.78
C ILE A 332 8.13 15.71 -16.48
N TYR A 333 7.15 15.01 -15.88
CA TYR A 333 6.55 15.45 -14.62
C TYR A 333 7.56 15.55 -13.48
N ASN A 334 8.45 14.56 -13.33
CA ASN A 334 9.47 14.55 -12.29
C ASN A 334 10.48 15.70 -12.46
N GLN A 335 10.87 16.02 -13.69
CA GLN A 335 11.74 17.17 -13.98
C GLN A 335 11.06 18.50 -13.63
N ASP A 336 9.82 18.69 -14.06
CA ASP A 336 9.03 19.88 -13.75
C ASP A 336 8.83 20.06 -12.24
N MET A 337 8.55 18.97 -11.54
CA MET A 337 8.37 18.96 -10.09
C MET A 337 9.66 19.35 -9.36
N ARG A 338 10.82 18.80 -9.75
CA ARG A 338 12.12 19.14 -9.15
C ARG A 338 12.48 20.61 -9.37
N LYS A 339 12.22 21.13 -10.57
CA LYS A 339 12.41 22.55 -10.86
C LYS A 339 11.58 23.44 -9.92
N LYS A 340 10.29 23.12 -9.74
CA LYS A 340 9.40 23.87 -8.83
C LYS A 340 9.86 23.81 -7.37
N ILE A 341 10.30 22.64 -6.88
CA ILE A 341 10.82 22.50 -5.51
C ILE A 341 12.09 23.34 -5.31
N GLN A 342 12.96 23.39 -6.31
CA GLN A 342 14.17 24.21 -6.26
C GLN A 342 13.84 25.71 -6.25
N GLU A 343 12.86 26.15 -7.05
CA GLU A 343 12.37 27.53 -7.05
C GLU A 343 11.69 27.92 -5.73
N GLU A 344 10.99 26.99 -5.05
CA GLU A 344 10.36 27.21 -3.74
C GLU A 344 11.36 27.25 -2.57
N SER A 345 12.57 26.73 -2.76
CA SER A 345 13.62 26.64 -1.72
C SER A 345 14.63 27.80 -1.75
N LEU A 346 14.56 28.67 -2.77
CA LEU A 346 15.37 29.88 -2.94
C LEU A 346 14.59 31.10 -2.44
#